data_AF-A0A0H5SD21-F1
#
_entry.id   AF-A0A0H5SD21-F1
#
_cell.length_a   1.000
_cell.length_b   1.000
_cell.length_c   1.000
_cell.angle_alpha   90.00
_cell.angle_beta   90.00
_cell.angle_gamma   90.00
#
_symmetry.space_group_name_H-M   'P 1'
#
loop_
_entity.id
_entity.type
_entity.pdbx_description
1 polymer ?
#
loop_
_entity_poly.entity_id
_entity_poly.type
_entity_poly.pdbx_seq_one_letter_code
_entity_poly.pdbx_strand_id
1 'polypeptide(L)'
;MNYQRQFDYDITTSELLQKLRNLNDEKSYLKSDKKVILMCGFFENSHLCYHLQLTNAHYKPVIFNVECPRGRAFGATPHIGVVMPQCKIIIYCTFHSERITRVPDDGIYIYSIFQKAVNYDQFSNSQSDKEKERIARKIWSQHRGKCFECLRLPVAFEPRRAAVHEQHIEVYCDEITGKFQYIAPKLSKEELPTSQLPSAKEMQ
;
A
#
# COMPACT_ATOMS: atom_id res chain seq x y z
N MET A 1 5.60 -13.88 -23.63
CA MET A 1 6.08 -14.80 -22.57
C MET A 1 5.22 -14.59 -21.34
N ASN A 2 4.34 -15.54 -21.03
CA ASN A 2 3.51 -15.56 -19.83
C ASN A 2 4.37 -16.02 -18.65
N TYR A 3 4.68 -15.12 -17.72
CA TYR A 3 5.20 -15.51 -16.41
C TYR A 3 4.05 -15.93 -15.51
N GLN A 4 3.51 -17.12 -15.80
CA GLN A 4 2.68 -17.89 -14.89
C GLN A 4 3.61 -18.42 -13.80
N ARG A 5 3.85 -17.62 -12.75
CA ARG A 5 4.54 -18.10 -11.56
C ARG A 5 3.50 -18.75 -10.66
N GLN A 6 3.37 -20.07 -10.82
CA GLN A 6 3.17 -20.97 -9.70
C GLN A 6 4.16 -20.58 -8.61
N PHE A 7 3.63 -19.99 -7.55
CA PHE A 7 4.19 -20.20 -6.23
C PHE A 7 3.12 -20.99 -5.49
N ASP A 8 3.24 -22.32 -5.53
CA ASP A 8 2.62 -23.18 -4.53
C ASP A 8 3.37 -22.89 -3.22
N TYR A 9 2.92 -21.86 -2.51
CA TYR A 9 3.27 -21.71 -1.11
C TYR A 9 2.21 -22.46 -0.30
N ASP A 10 2.56 -23.63 0.23
CA ASP A 10 1.87 -24.29 1.35
C ASP A 10 2.03 -23.47 2.65
N ILE A 11 1.80 -22.16 2.56
CA ILE A 11 2.08 -21.18 3.60
C ILE A 11 0.93 -20.18 3.54
N THR A 12 0.27 -19.97 4.67
CA THR A 12 -0.79 -18.97 4.78
C THR A 12 -0.23 -17.58 4.42
N THR A 13 -1.06 -16.68 3.87
CA THR A 13 -0.65 -15.29 3.59
C THR A 13 0.04 -14.65 4.80
N SER A 14 -0.45 -14.93 6.01
CA SER A 14 0.13 -14.48 7.28
C SER A 14 1.57 -14.94 7.50
N GLU A 15 1.86 -16.21 7.29
CA GLU A 15 3.20 -16.77 7.45
C GLU A 15 4.15 -16.27 6.35
N LEU A 16 3.67 -16.11 5.11
CA LEU A 16 4.47 -15.52 4.04
C LEU A 16 4.81 -14.06 4.36
N LEU A 17 3.84 -13.28 4.82
CA LEU A 17 4.08 -11.92 5.30
C LEU A 17 5.11 -11.91 6.44
N GLN A 18 5.04 -12.85 7.38
CA GLN A 18 6.01 -12.96 8.47
C GLN A 18 7.42 -13.30 7.96
N LYS A 19 7.56 -14.25 7.03
CA LYS A 19 8.84 -14.58 6.38
C LYS A 19 9.41 -13.38 5.62
N LEU A 20 8.57 -12.66 4.88
CA LEU A 20 8.97 -11.46 4.13
C LEU A 20 9.42 -10.32 5.06
N ARG A 21 8.75 -10.14 6.20
CA ARG A 21 9.12 -9.14 7.22
C ARG A 21 10.51 -9.39 7.81
N ASN A 22 10.89 -10.65 8.02
CA ASN A 22 12.17 -10.98 8.65
C ASN A 22 13.36 -10.93 7.69
N LEU A 23 13.16 -11.21 6.40
CA LEU A 23 14.25 -11.39 5.44
C LEU A 23 15.04 -10.11 5.11
N ASN A 24 14.49 -8.91 5.32
CA ASN A 24 14.98 -7.72 4.62
C ASN A 24 15.51 -6.60 5.52
N ASP A 25 15.15 -6.55 6.81
CA ASP A 25 15.53 -5.43 7.67
C ASP A 25 17.03 -5.43 8.04
N GLU A 26 17.67 -6.59 8.19
CA GLU A 26 19.02 -6.65 8.76
C GLU A 26 20.10 -6.08 7.83
N LYS A 27 20.06 -6.41 6.55
CA LYS A 27 21.06 -5.97 5.56
C LYS A 27 20.73 -4.60 4.96
N SER A 28 19.57 -4.03 5.29
CA SER A 28 19.12 -2.79 4.69
C SER A 28 19.79 -1.57 5.31
N TYR A 29 20.35 -0.67 4.50
CA TYR A 29 20.88 0.62 4.97
C TYR A 29 19.76 1.60 5.33
N LEU A 30 18.70 1.62 4.53
CA LEU A 30 17.49 2.40 4.78
C LEU A 30 16.56 1.62 5.70
N LYS A 31 16.09 2.25 6.77
CA LYS A 31 15.13 1.67 7.70
C LYS A 31 13.76 2.30 7.47
N SER A 32 12.73 1.46 7.36
CA SER A 32 11.35 1.93 7.40
C SER A 32 10.84 1.92 8.84
N ASP A 33 9.96 2.86 9.16
CA ASP A 33 9.17 2.87 10.38
C ASP A 33 8.07 1.80 10.39
N LYS A 34 7.82 1.16 9.24
CA LYS A 34 6.72 0.21 9.03
C LYS A 34 7.24 -1.03 8.33
N LYS A 35 6.70 -2.18 8.71
CA LYS A 35 7.05 -3.48 8.10
C LYS A 35 6.12 -3.91 6.96
N VAL A 36 5.00 -3.20 6.80
CA VAL A 36 3.95 -3.47 5.81
C VAL A 36 3.37 -2.13 5.35
N ILE A 37 3.10 -2.01 4.05
CA ILE A 37 2.36 -0.89 3.47
C ILE A 37 0.87 -1.24 3.53
N LEU A 38 0.10 -0.51 4.33
CA LEU A 38 -1.34 -0.70 4.49
C LEU A 38 -2.07 0.36 3.66
N MET A 39 -2.67 -0.07 2.55
CA MET A 39 -3.46 0.77 1.67
C MET A 39 -4.91 0.78 2.16
N CYS A 40 -5.26 1.76 2.98
CA CYS A 40 -6.60 1.87 3.59
C CYS A 40 -7.61 2.54 2.64
N GLY A 41 -8.86 2.10 2.69
CA GLY A 41 -9.97 2.73 1.98
C GLY A 41 -10.22 2.17 0.58
N PHE A 42 -9.80 0.93 0.32
CA PHE A 42 -9.97 0.29 -0.97
C PHE A 42 -11.45 0.20 -1.40
N PHE A 43 -11.69 0.57 -2.65
CA PHE A 43 -12.95 0.47 -3.42
C PHE A 43 -12.60 0.31 -4.91
N GLU A 44 -13.54 -0.13 -5.75
CA GLU A 44 -13.30 -0.45 -7.18
C GLU A 44 -12.80 0.74 -8.02
N ASN A 45 -13.05 1.99 -7.58
CA ASN A 45 -12.60 3.23 -8.22
C ASN A 45 -11.71 4.09 -7.30
N SER A 46 -11.05 3.46 -6.33
CA SER A 46 -10.13 4.13 -5.41
C SER A 46 -8.76 4.42 -6.01
N HIS A 47 -8.24 5.62 -5.71
CA HIS A 47 -6.85 6.00 -5.85
C HIS A 47 -6.25 6.11 -4.45
N LEU A 48 -5.42 5.15 -4.07
CA LEU A 48 -4.82 5.05 -2.74
C LEU A 48 -3.38 5.55 -2.79
N CYS A 49 -2.96 6.21 -1.71
CA CYS A 49 -1.59 6.67 -1.53
C CYS A 49 -1.13 6.37 -0.11
N TYR A 50 0.02 5.72 0.01
CA TYR A 50 0.70 5.47 1.26
C TYR A 50 2.02 6.22 1.30
N HIS A 51 2.26 6.95 2.39
CA HIS A 51 3.48 7.76 2.57
C HIS A 51 4.51 6.93 3.34
N LEU A 52 5.38 6.22 2.62
CA LEU A 52 6.42 5.40 3.21
C LEU A 52 7.59 6.27 3.66
N GLN A 53 7.87 6.32 4.96
CA GLN A 53 9.05 7.01 5.48
C GLN A 53 10.25 6.05 5.55
N LEU A 54 11.37 6.46 4.96
CA LEU A 54 12.65 5.78 5.07
C LEU A 54 13.67 6.69 5.76
N THR A 55 14.50 6.11 6.63
CA THR A 55 15.59 6.80 7.32
C THR A 55 16.92 6.16 6.93
N ASN A 56 17.90 6.97 6.54
CA ASN A 56 19.26 6.48 6.32
C ASN A 56 20.03 6.40 7.65
N ALA A 57 20.08 5.20 8.23
CA ALA A 57 20.83 4.93 9.44
C ALA A 57 22.34 4.72 9.19
N HIS A 58 22.77 4.70 7.92
CA HIS A 58 24.16 4.49 7.53
C HIS A 58 24.93 5.82 7.50
N TYR A 59 26.24 5.76 7.72
CA TYR A 59 27.12 6.93 7.76
C TYR A 59 27.49 7.47 6.36
N LYS A 60 27.09 6.78 5.29
CA LYS A 60 27.31 7.18 3.88
C LYS A 60 25.98 7.46 3.17
N PRO A 61 25.96 8.32 2.14
CA PRO A 61 24.79 8.48 1.28
C PRO A 61 24.36 7.13 0.71
N VAL A 62 23.04 6.90 0.67
CA VAL A 62 22.47 5.66 0.15
C VAL A 62 21.60 6.01 -1.04
N ILE A 63 21.99 5.53 -2.23
CA ILE A 63 21.11 5.58 -3.39
C ILE A 63 20.10 4.45 -3.31
N PHE A 64 18.89 4.68 -3.79
CA PHE A 64 17.83 3.67 -3.82
C PHE A 64 17.10 3.67 -5.15
N ASN A 65 16.53 2.51 -5.49
CA ASN A 65 15.60 2.33 -6.60
C ASN A 65 14.44 1.45 -6.16
N VAL A 66 13.23 1.95 -6.38
CA VAL A 66 11.97 1.31 -6.00
C VAL A 66 11.42 0.54 -7.19
N GLU A 67 11.36 -0.77 -7.04
CA GLU A 67 10.59 -1.66 -7.90
C GLU A 67 9.18 -1.80 -7.32
N CYS A 68 8.19 -1.31 -8.06
CA CYS A 68 6.78 -1.45 -7.71
C CYS A 68 6.31 -2.91 -7.88
N PRO A 69 5.24 -3.32 -7.18
CA PRO A 69 4.54 -4.55 -7.50
C PRO A 69 4.16 -4.61 -8.99
N ARG A 70 4.13 -5.82 -9.56
CA ARG A 70 3.80 -6.00 -10.98
C ARG A 70 2.39 -5.47 -11.27
N GLY A 71 2.27 -4.66 -12.31
CA GLY A 71 1.00 -4.12 -12.80
C GLY A 71 1.04 -2.61 -12.95
N ARG A 72 0.15 -2.06 -13.78
CA ARG A 72 0.06 -0.61 -14.03
C ARG A 72 -0.66 0.15 -12.90
N ALA A 73 -1.26 -0.60 -11.97
CA ALA A 73 -1.98 -0.07 -10.82
C ALA A 73 -1.03 0.55 -9.79
N PHE A 74 0.20 0.07 -9.68
CA PHE A 74 1.13 0.49 -8.64
C PHE A 74 2.12 1.55 -9.12
N GLY A 75 2.36 2.56 -8.29
CA GLY A 75 3.37 3.60 -8.51
C GLY A 75 4.22 3.86 -7.27
N ALA A 76 5.36 4.51 -7.47
CA ALA A 76 6.22 5.02 -6.42
C ALA A 76 6.88 6.34 -6.86
N THR A 77 6.76 7.36 -6.03
CA THR A 77 7.41 8.66 -6.25
C THR A 77 8.10 9.12 -4.97
N PRO A 78 9.40 9.47 -5.00
CA PRO A 78 10.35 9.20 -6.07
C PRO A 78 10.60 7.68 -6.23
N HIS A 79 10.75 7.21 -7.48
CA HIS A 79 11.13 5.82 -7.75
C HIS A 79 12.65 5.58 -7.64
N ILE A 80 13.44 6.65 -7.69
CA ILE A 80 14.89 6.62 -7.58
C ILE A 80 15.36 7.87 -6.87
N GLY A 81 16.40 7.77 -6.06
CA GLY A 81 16.93 8.93 -5.37
C GLY A 81 18.12 8.59 -4.51
N VAL A 82 18.46 9.52 -3.63
CA VAL A 82 19.52 9.38 -2.63
C VAL A 82 19.01 9.91 -1.30
N VAL A 83 19.39 9.23 -0.22
CA VAL A 83 19.15 9.69 1.14
C VAL A 83 20.50 9.96 1.79
N MET A 84 20.73 11.22 2.18
CA MET A 84 21.95 11.60 2.89
C MET A 84 21.97 10.98 4.29
N PRO A 85 23.15 10.79 4.91
CA PRO A 85 23.25 10.19 6.25
C PRO A 85 22.42 10.94 7.30
N GLN A 86 21.73 10.18 8.14
CA GLN A 86 20.82 10.69 9.18
C GLN A 86 19.63 11.50 8.64
N CYS A 87 19.42 11.54 7.33
CA CYS A 87 18.25 12.15 6.72
C CYS A 87 17.12 11.13 6.51
N LYS A 88 15.91 11.66 6.30
CA LYS A 88 14.71 10.92 5.98
C LYS A 88 14.21 11.26 4.58
N ILE A 89 13.49 10.34 3.97
CA ILE A 89 12.76 10.57 2.72
C ILE A 89 11.36 9.96 2.83
N ILE A 90 10.40 10.56 2.13
CA ILE A 90 9.06 10.02 1.96
C ILE A 90 8.94 9.51 0.53
N ILE A 91 8.55 8.24 0.38
CA ILE A 91 8.17 7.64 -0.90
C ILE A 91 6.65 7.48 -0.92
N TYR A 92 6.00 8.17 -1.84
CA TYR A 92 4.58 8.07 -2.12
C TYR A 92 4.32 6.79 -2.93
N CYS A 93 3.86 5.75 -2.26
CA CYS A 93 3.44 4.50 -2.89
C CYS A 93 1.97 4.64 -3.29
N THR A 94 1.66 4.54 -4.58
CA THR A 94 0.28 4.73 -5.08
C THR A 94 -0.31 3.44 -5.61
N PHE A 95 -1.63 3.32 -5.50
CA PHE A 95 -2.41 2.23 -6.08
C PHE A 95 -3.68 2.77 -6.76
N HIS A 96 -3.90 2.36 -8.01
CA HIS A 96 -5.06 2.73 -8.83
C HIS A 96 -5.88 1.48 -9.18
N SER A 97 -7.04 1.34 -8.53
CA SER A 97 -7.97 0.20 -8.72
C SER A 97 -8.53 0.10 -10.14
N GLU A 98 -8.72 1.22 -10.84
CA GLU A 98 -9.17 1.26 -12.24
C GLU A 98 -8.28 0.45 -13.21
N ARG A 99 -7.04 0.12 -12.79
CA ARG A 99 -6.02 -0.55 -13.61
C ARG A 99 -5.83 -2.03 -13.28
N ILE A 100 -6.68 -2.60 -12.42
CA ILE A 100 -6.64 -4.02 -12.09
C ILE A 100 -7.95 -4.70 -12.49
N THR A 101 -7.87 -5.92 -13.02
CA THR A 101 -9.04 -6.70 -13.44
C THR A 101 -9.61 -7.58 -12.32
N ARG A 102 -8.92 -7.65 -11.17
CA ARG A 102 -9.25 -8.52 -10.04
C ARG A 102 -9.05 -7.77 -8.74
N VAL A 103 -9.83 -8.15 -7.72
CA VAL A 103 -9.71 -7.61 -6.36
C VAL A 103 -8.28 -7.88 -5.86
N PRO A 104 -7.61 -6.90 -5.21
CA PRO A 104 -6.23 -7.05 -4.76
C PRO A 104 -5.98 -8.24 -3.82
N ASP A 105 -7.01 -8.73 -3.13
CA ASP A 105 -6.84 -9.72 -2.06
C ASP A 105 -6.29 -11.09 -2.53
N ASP A 106 -6.36 -11.38 -3.83
CA ASP A 106 -5.85 -12.64 -4.41
C ASP A 106 -4.33 -12.64 -4.64
N GLY A 107 -3.64 -11.51 -4.43
CA GLY A 107 -2.25 -11.32 -4.83
C GLY A 107 -1.31 -10.94 -3.69
N ILE A 108 -0.06 -11.42 -3.77
CA ILE A 108 1.04 -10.92 -2.92
C ILE A 108 1.73 -9.77 -3.65
N TYR A 109 1.52 -8.55 -3.17
CA TYR A 109 2.18 -7.36 -3.70
C TYR A 109 3.32 -6.92 -2.81
N ILE A 110 4.47 -6.62 -3.40
CA ILE A 110 5.69 -6.28 -2.68
C ILE A 110 6.36 -5.09 -3.38
N TYR A 111 6.58 -3.99 -2.66
CA TYR A 111 7.53 -2.98 -3.07
C TYR A 111 8.94 -3.44 -2.70
N SER A 112 9.86 -3.45 -3.66
CA SER A 112 11.26 -3.80 -3.43
C SER A 112 12.13 -2.57 -3.60
N ILE A 113 12.80 -2.16 -2.52
CA ILE A 113 13.67 -0.98 -2.50
C ILE A 113 15.10 -1.49 -2.48
N PHE A 114 15.70 -1.53 -3.67
CA PHE A 114 17.11 -1.84 -3.81
C PHE A 114 17.91 -0.61 -3.42
N GLN A 115 19.06 -0.83 -2.79
CA GLN A 115 19.87 0.27 -2.27
C GLN A 115 21.35 -0.02 -2.39
N LYS A 116 22.14 1.05 -2.31
CA LYS A 116 23.60 0.95 -2.28
C LYS A 116 24.20 2.14 -1.54
N ALA A 117 25.09 1.88 -0.59
CA ALA A 117 25.92 2.91 0.01
C ALA A 117 26.99 3.39 -0.98
N VAL A 118 27.15 4.70 -1.10
CA VAL A 118 28.07 5.35 -2.05
C VAL A 118 28.92 6.41 -1.36
N ASN A 119 30.03 6.82 -1.97
CA ASN A 119 30.92 7.81 -1.37
C ASN A 119 30.34 9.23 -1.50
N TYR A 120 30.60 10.07 -0.49
CA TYR A 120 30.12 11.46 -0.43
C TYR A 120 30.58 12.31 -1.60
N ASP A 121 31.80 12.09 -2.09
CA ASP A 121 32.42 12.87 -3.17
C ASP A 121 31.60 12.85 -4.46
N GLN A 122 30.74 11.85 -4.65
CA GLN A 122 29.87 11.76 -5.82
C GLN A 122 28.77 12.84 -5.83
N PHE A 123 28.47 13.45 -4.67
CA PHE A 123 27.40 14.44 -4.48
C PHE A 123 27.92 15.82 -4.04
N SER A 124 29.24 16.01 -3.95
CA SER A 124 29.87 17.24 -3.44
C SER A 124 29.41 18.53 -4.13
N ASN A 125 29.16 18.46 -5.45
CA ASN A 125 28.76 19.61 -6.26
C ASN A 125 27.24 19.76 -6.42
N SER A 126 26.43 18.90 -5.81
CA SER A 126 24.97 18.93 -5.97
C SER A 126 24.34 19.90 -4.97
N GLN A 127 23.62 20.90 -5.48
CA GLN A 127 22.92 21.88 -4.63
C GLN A 127 21.43 21.57 -4.54
N SER A 128 20.84 21.02 -5.60
CA SER A 128 19.40 20.71 -5.66
C SER A 128 19.10 19.22 -5.55
N ASP A 129 17.90 18.89 -5.08
CA ASP A 129 17.44 17.49 -5.01
C ASP A 129 17.26 16.87 -6.40
N LYS A 130 16.93 17.67 -7.42
CA LYS A 130 16.89 17.22 -8.82
C LYS A 130 18.27 16.81 -9.35
N GLU A 131 19.32 17.54 -8.98
CA GLU A 131 20.70 17.17 -9.33
C GLU A 131 21.14 15.90 -8.63
N LYS A 132 20.85 15.80 -7.32
CA LYS A 132 21.10 14.58 -6.54
C LYS A 132 20.40 13.36 -7.15
N GLU A 133 19.13 13.50 -7.56
CA GLU A 133 18.40 12.43 -8.25
C GLU A 133 19.07 12.05 -9.58
N ARG A 134 19.49 13.04 -10.40
CA ARG A 134 20.19 12.79 -11.67
C ARG A 134 21.51 12.05 -11.46
N ILE A 135 22.27 12.42 -10.45
CA ILE A 135 23.52 11.75 -10.05
C ILE A 135 23.21 10.32 -9.58
N ALA A 136 22.24 10.14 -8.68
CA ALA A 136 21.81 8.83 -8.20
C ALA A 136 21.39 7.91 -9.35
N ARG A 137 20.65 8.44 -10.35
CA ARG A 137 20.27 7.71 -11.57
C ARG A 137 21.47 7.27 -12.40
N LYS A 138 22.48 8.14 -12.55
CA LYS A 138 23.73 7.82 -13.26
C LYS A 138 24.54 6.76 -12.52
N ILE A 139 24.63 6.83 -11.20
CA ILE A 139 25.33 5.81 -10.40
C ILE A 139 24.55 4.50 -10.47
N TRP A 140 23.22 4.53 -10.37
CA TRP A 140 22.39 3.33 -10.41
C TRP A 140 22.52 2.57 -11.73
N SER A 141 22.59 3.27 -12.87
CA SER A 141 22.74 2.63 -14.17
C SER A 141 24.05 1.83 -14.29
N GLN A 142 25.13 2.28 -13.62
CA GLN A 142 26.41 1.57 -13.56
C GLN A 142 26.39 0.32 -12.66
N HIS A 143 25.38 0.21 -11.79
CA HIS A 143 25.27 -0.84 -10.77
C HIS A 143 24.13 -1.83 -11.01
N ARG A 144 23.41 -1.72 -12.13
CA ARG A 144 22.30 -2.63 -12.45
C ARG A 144 22.75 -4.10 -12.34
N GLY A 145 22.02 -4.87 -11.52
CA GLY A 145 22.30 -6.29 -11.26
C GLY A 145 23.33 -6.58 -10.15
N LYS A 146 23.95 -5.56 -9.54
CA LYS A 146 24.98 -5.73 -8.50
C LYS A 146 24.54 -5.28 -7.09
N CYS A 147 23.29 -4.89 -6.91
CA CYS A 147 22.78 -4.46 -5.60
C CYS A 147 22.28 -5.67 -4.82
N PHE A 148 22.88 -5.93 -3.66
CA PHE A 148 22.54 -7.08 -2.82
C PHE A 148 21.59 -6.68 -1.69
N GLU A 149 21.61 -5.41 -1.31
CA GLU A 149 20.82 -4.84 -0.24
C GLU A 149 19.45 -4.45 -0.78
N CYS A 150 18.41 -5.05 -0.20
CA CYS A 150 17.03 -4.87 -0.64
C CYS A 150 16.11 -4.85 0.57
N LEU A 151 15.29 -3.81 0.69
CA LEU A 151 14.17 -3.74 1.61
C LEU A 151 12.90 -4.15 0.87
N ARG A 152 12.20 -5.19 1.33
CA ARG A 152 10.93 -5.62 0.74
C ARG A 152 9.80 -5.33 1.68
N LEU A 153 8.82 -4.59 1.20
CA LEU A 153 7.64 -4.17 1.95
C LEU A 153 6.41 -4.78 1.29
N PRO A 154 5.78 -5.79 1.90
CA PRO A 154 4.52 -6.30 1.40
C PRO A 154 3.43 -5.23 1.53
N VAL A 155 2.47 -5.29 0.61
CA VAL A 155 1.28 -4.42 0.60
C VAL A 155 0.09 -5.25 1.04
N ALA A 156 -0.73 -4.67 1.91
CA ALA A 156 -2.03 -5.19 2.27
C ALA A 156 -3.08 -4.08 2.05
N PHE A 157 -4.29 -4.48 1.72
CA PHE A 157 -5.41 -3.57 1.50
C PHE A 157 -6.39 -3.72 2.66
N GLU A 158 -6.83 -2.58 3.22
CA GLU A 158 -7.93 -2.59 4.18
C GLU A 158 -9.16 -1.99 3.48
N PRO A 159 -10.28 -2.73 3.40
CA PRO A 159 -11.50 -2.21 2.81
C PRO A 159 -11.95 -0.98 3.60
N ARG A 160 -12.57 -0.01 2.91
CA ARG A 160 -13.21 1.10 3.61
C ARG A 160 -14.32 0.53 4.49
N ARG A 161 -14.17 0.66 5.82
CA ARG A 161 -15.24 0.29 6.74
C ARG A 161 -16.50 1.06 6.35
N ALA A 162 -17.61 0.34 6.18
CA ALA A 162 -18.91 1.00 6.15
C ALA A 162 -19.00 1.87 7.40
N ALA A 163 -19.55 3.08 7.26
CA ALA A 163 -19.92 3.87 8.44
C ALA A 163 -21.01 3.07 9.15
N VAL A 164 -20.62 2.21 10.08
CA VAL A 164 -21.53 1.67 11.07
C VAL A 164 -21.92 2.90 11.86
N HIS A 165 -23.11 3.45 11.59
CA HIS A 165 -23.76 4.28 12.60
C HIS A 165 -23.71 3.45 13.86
N GLU A 166 -23.02 3.95 14.89
CA GLU A 166 -23.15 3.45 16.25
C GLU A 166 -24.65 3.48 16.56
N GLN A 167 -25.34 2.38 16.32
CA GLN A 167 -26.62 2.12 16.95
C GLN A 167 -26.25 1.98 18.41
N HIS A 168 -26.44 3.06 19.16
CA HIS A 168 -26.52 3.04 20.60
C HIS A 168 -27.54 1.94 20.97
N ILE A 169 -27.04 0.76 21.34
CA ILE A 169 -27.84 -0.24 22.03
C ILE A 169 -27.92 0.26 23.46
N GLU A 170 -29.03 0.90 23.83
CA GLU A 170 -29.40 1.07 25.23
C GLU A 170 -29.66 -0.33 25.80
N VAL A 171 -28.65 -0.90 26.46
CA VAL A 171 -28.81 -2.12 27.24
C VAL A 171 -29.46 -1.72 28.56
N TYR A 172 -30.78 -1.84 28.64
CA TYR A 172 -31.48 -1.89 29.92
C TYR A 172 -31.20 -3.26 30.56
N CYS A 173 -30.33 -3.27 31.57
CA CYS A 173 -30.21 -4.39 32.50
C CYS A 173 -31.31 -4.23 33.54
N ASP A 174 -32.40 -5.00 33.41
CA ASP A 174 -33.17 -5.40 34.57
C ASP A 174 -32.95 -6.89 34.80
N GLU A 175 -32.49 -7.15 36.03
CA GLU A 175 -32.28 -8.48 36.58
C GLU A 175 -33.56 -9.32 36.49
N ILE A 176 -33.37 -10.64 36.62
CA ILE A 176 -34.39 -11.69 36.84
C ILE A 176 -34.70 -12.54 35.61
N THR A 177 -33.89 -13.59 35.48
CA THR A 177 -34.31 -14.99 35.26
C THR A 177 -35.16 -15.31 34.03
N GLY A 178 -34.52 -15.80 32.96
CA GLY A 178 -35.13 -16.79 32.07
C GLY A 178 -35.11 -16.45 30.59
N LYS A 179 -34.42 -17.31 29.82
CA LYS A 179 -34.50 -17.51 28.36
C LYS A 179 -34.06 -16.32 27.49
N PHE A 180 -32.80 -16.36 27.06
CA PHE A 180 -32.33 -15.65 25.86
C PHE A 180 -33.14 -16.11 24.64
N GLN A 181 -34.12 -15.31 24.21
CA GLN A 181 -34.74 -15.44 22.90
C GLN A 181 -34.00 -14.55 21.90
N TYR A 182 -33.39 -15.18 20.89
CA TYR A 182 -32.91 -14.50 19.69
C TYR A 182 -34.10 -13.86 18.97
N ILE A 183 -34.15 -12.52 18.93
CA ILE A 183 -35.08 -11.79 18.08
C ILE A 183 -34.35 -11.54 16.76
N ALA A 184 -34.63 -12.37 15.75
CA ALA A 184 -34.23 -12.10 14.37
C ALA A 184 -34.99 -10.87 13.83
N PRO A 185 -34.36 -10.01 13.01
CA PRO A 185 -35.02 -8.82 12.48
C PRO A 185 -36.14 -9.23 11.51
N LYS A 186 -37.37 -8.77 11.80
CA LYS A 186 -38.53 -8.92 10.92
C LYS A 186 -38.29 -8.15 9.61
N LEU A 187 -38.00 -8.88 8.54
CA LEU A 187 -38.17 -8.41 7.15
C LEU A 187 -39.67 -8.46 6.82
N SER A 188 -40.36 -7.32 6.93
CA SER A 188 -41.69 -7.14 6.35
C SER A 188 -41.56 -6.87 4.85
N LYS A 189 -42.22 -7.73 4.06
CA LYS A 189 -42.57 -7.54 2.64
C LYS A 189 -43.64 -6.45 2.49
N GLU A 190 -43.86 -6.04 1.24
CA GLU A 190 -44.83 -5.06 0.68
C GLU A 190 -44.17 -3.70 0.35
N GLU A 191 -44.21 -3.12 -0.86
CA GLU A 191 -44.98 -3.37 -2.09
C GLU A 191 -44.29 -2.67 -3.30
N LEU A 192 -44.71 -3.04 -4.52
CA LEU A 192 -44.15 -2.76 -5.86
C LEU A 192 -44.24 -1.28 -6.36
N PRO A 193 -43.58 -0.92 -7.49
CA PRO A 193 -43.16 0.44 -7.83
C PRO A 193 -44.16 1.21 -8.69
N THR A 194 -44.47 2.47 -8.34
CA THR A 194 -45.06 3.42 -9.30
C THR A 194 -44.98 4.86 -8.78
N SER A 195 -44.38 5.77 -9.55
CA SER A 195 -44.68 7.22 -9.62
C SER A 195 -43.57 7.87 -10.46
N GLN A 196 -43.60 7.76 -11.79
CA GLN A 196 -44.13 8.81 -12.68
C GLN A 196 -43.69 10.23 -12.28
N LEU A 197 -42.63 10.73 -12.94
CA LEU A 197 -42.32 12.15 -13.04
C LEU A 197 -43.21 12.77 -14.14
N PRO A 198 -43.91 13.89 -13.92
CA PRO A 198 -44.64 14.57 -14.98
C PRO A 198 -43.68 15.35 -15.88
N SER A 199 -43.75 15.07 -17.19
CA SER A 199 -43.05 15.82 -18.24
C SER A 199 -43.81 17.12 -18.54
N ALA A 200 -43.08 18.23 -18.59
CA ALA A 200 -43.59 19.54 -19.01
C ALA A 200 -43.84 19.54 -20.52
N LYS A 201 -45.09 19.77 -20.95
CA LYS A 201 -45.46 20.47 -22.21
C LYS A 201 -46.98 20.65 -22.35
N GLU A 202 -47.31 21.85 -22.82
CA GLU A 202 -48.50 22.19 -23.61
C GLU A 202 -49.85 22.30 -22.87
N MET A 203 -50.14 23.51 -22.38
CA MET A 203 -51.47 24.08 -22.55
C MET A 203 -51.43 25.03 -23.75
N GLN A 204 -52.45 24.88 -24.59
CA GLN A 204 -52.82 25.70 -25.76
C GLN A 204 -52.99 27.18 -25.42
#